data_AF-A0A979G277-F1
#
_entry.id   AF-A0A979G277-F1
#
_cell.length_a   1.000
_cell.length_b   1.000
_cell.length_c   1.000
_cell.angle_alpha   90.00
_cell.angle_beta   90.00
_cell.angle_gamma   90.00
#
_symmetry.space_group_name_H-M   'P 1'
#
loop_
_entity.id
_entity.type
_entity.pdbx_description
1 polymer ?
#
loop_
_entity_poly.entity_id
_entity_poly.type
_entity_poly.pdbx_seq_one_letter_code
_entity_poly.pdbx_strand_id
1 'polypeptide(L)' 'MTHQAYLRLKNALIRQMREVTSSREAASRFIDEMGIRDLLIPMDPPIKKSTPKKRAKRNIDIK' A
#
# COMPACT_ATOMS: atom_id res chain seq x y z
N MET A 1 -6.51 -12.13 31.46
CA MET A 1 -6.57 -10.67 31.18
C MET A 1 -7.47 -10.02 32.21
N THR A 2 -6.97 -9.08 33.01
CA THR A 2 -7.81 -8.34 33.97
C THR A 2 -8.52 -7.18 33.28
N HIS A 3 -9.65 -6.72 33.84
CA HIS A 3 -10.39 -5.58 33.29
C HIS A 3 -9.51 -4.31 33.16
N GLN A 4 -8.62 -4.08 34.13
CA GLN A 4 -7.65 -2.97 34.07
C GLN A 4 -6.63 -3.14 32.94
N ALA A 5 -6.14 -4.36 32.70
CA ALA A 5 -5.21 -4.62 31.60
C ALA A 5 -5.89 -4.36 30.24
N TYR A 6 -7.16 -4.74 30.10
CA TYR A 6 -7.95 -4.43 28.91
C TYR A 6 -8.10 -2.91 28.70
N LEU A 7 -8.47 -2.16 29.73
CA LEU A 7 -8.61 -0.70 29.62
C LEU A 7 -7.31 0.00 29.25
N ARG A 8 -6.17 -0.45 29.79
CA ARG A 8 -4.85 0.07 29.43
C ARG A 8 -4.53 -0.19 27.96
N LEU A 9 -4.77 -1.42 27.49
CA LEU A 9 -4.58 -1.77 26.09
C LEU A 9 -5.48 -0.95 25.16
N LYS A 10 -6.77 -0.83 25.50
CA LYS A 10 -7.73 -0.02 24.75
C LYS A 10 -7.27 1.43 24.62
N ASN A 11 -6.84 2.04 25.72
CA ASN A 11 -6.39 3.43 25.72
C ASN A 11 -5.10 3.62 24.91
N ALA A 12 -4.17 2.66 24.98
CA ALA A 12 -2.96 2.66 24.16
C ALA A 12 -3.29 2.61 22.67
N LEU A 13 -4.19 1.71 22.25
CA LEU A 13 -4.63 1.60 20.86
C LEU A 13 -5.33 2.87 20.37
N ILE A 14 -6.19 3.49 21.20
CA ILE A 14 -6.85 4.76 20.85
C ILE A 14 -5.83 5.88 20.66
N ARG A 15 -4.82 5.96 21.55
CA ARG A 15 -3.76 6.97 21.44
C ARG A 15 -2.95 6.78 20.16
N GLN A 16 -2.53 5.55 19.89
CA GLN A 16 -1.78 5.21 18.68
C GLN A 16 -2.58 5.52 17.42
N MET A 17 -3.88 5.18 17.40
CA MET A 17 -4.77 5.53 16.28
C MET A 17 -4.82 7.05 16.04
N ARG A 18 -4.91 7.85 17.10
CA ARG A 18 -4.89 9.33 16.98
C ARG A 18 -3.58 9.85 16.42
N GLU A 19 -2.45 9.28 16.83
CA GLU A 19 -1.13 9.68 16.33
C GLU A 19 -0.97 9.33 14.84
N VAL A 20 -1.35 8.12 14.43
CA VAL A 20 -1.26 7.65 13.04
C VAL A 20 -2.19 8.42 12.11
N THR A 21 -3.40 8.77 12.57
CA THR A 21 -4.39 9.50 11.76
C THR A 21 -4.18 11.02 11.73
N SER A 22 -3.24 11.55 12.52
CA SER A 22 -3.00 12.99 12.62
C SER A 22 -2.45 13.60 11.33
N SER A 23 -1.64 12.86 10.57
CA SER A 23 -1.08 13.30 9.30
C SER A 23 -0.69 12.12 8.42
N ARG A 24 -0.50 12.39 7.12
CA ARG A 24 -0.06 11.38 6.16
C ARG A 24 1.37 10.90 6.47
N GLU A 25 2.23 11.80 6.91
CA GLU A 25 3.61 11.51 7.31
C GLU A 25 3.65 10.64 8.57
N ALA A 26 2.77 10.88 9.53
CA ALA A 26 2.64 10.06 10.72
C ALA A 26 2.22 8.62 10.36
N ALA A 27 1.22 8.47 9.48
CA ALA A 27 0.83 7.17 8.97
C ALA A 27 1.97 6.47 8.22
N SER A 28 2.70 7.20 7.38
CA SER A 28 3.83 6.66 6.62
C SER A 28 4.94 6.12 7.52
N ARG A 29 5.32 6.86 8.57
CA ARG A 29 6.31 6.41 9.56
C ARG A 29 5.83 5.18 10.32
N PHE A 30 4.57 5.17 10.73
CA PHE A 30 4.01 4.04 11.44
C PHE A 30 4.00 2.76 10.60
N ILE A 31 3.68 2.87 9.30
CA ILE A 31 3.75 1.75 8.36
C ILE A 31 5.18 1.20 8.24
N ASP A 32 6.18 2.10 8.23
CA ASP A 32 7.60 1.73 8.17
C ASP A 32 8.06 1.03 9.45
N GLU A 33 7.72 1.58 10.61
CA GLU A 33 8.05 0.99 11.92
C GLU A 33 7.41 -0.39 12.11
N MET A 34 6.19 -0.58 11.62
CA MET A 34 5.48 -1.86 11.66
C MET A 34 6.02 -2.88 10.64
N GLY A 35 6.84 -2.45 9.67
CA GLY A 35 7.35 -3.31 8.60
C GLY A 35 6.26 -3.85 7.66
N ILE A 36 5.11 -3.18 7.60
CA ILE A 36 3.94 -3.64 6.82
C ILE A 36 3.86 -3.00 5.44
N ARG A 37 4.84 -2.20 5.04
CA ARG A 37 4.82 -1.48 3.75
C ARG A 37 4.63 -2.43 2.56
N ASP A 38 5.26 -3.59 2.61
CA ASP A 38 5.19 -4.59 1.54
C ASP A 38 3.87 -5.35 1.49
N LEU A 39 3.07 -5.28 2.56
CA LEU A 39 1.73 -5.87 2.64
C LEU A 39 0.65 -4.94 2.08
N LEU A 40 0.98 -3.67 1.82
CA LEU A 40 0.03 -2.69 1.31
C LEU A 40 -0.19 -2.91 -0.17
N ILE A 41 -1.44 -3.21 -0.54
CA ILE A 41 -1.86 -3.23 -1.94
C ILE A 41 -1.97 -1.78 -2.43
N PRO A 42 -1.22 -1.36 -3.47
CA PRO A 42 -1.37 -0.03 -4.02
C PRO A 42 -2.78 0.13 -4.59
N MET A 43 -3.52 1.11 -4.07
CA MET A 43 -4.91 1.41 -4.48
C MET A 43 -4.99 1.88 -5.94
N ASP A 44 -3.95 2.55 -6.43
CA ASP A 44 -3.77 2.90 -7.84
C ASP A 44 -2.61 2.07 -8.40
N PRO A 45 -2.85 0.86 -8.92
CA PRO A 45 -1.78 0.11 -9.57
C PRO A 45 -1.23 0.98 -10.71
N PRO A 46 0.10 1.07 -10.88
CA PRO A 46 0.67 1.82 -11.99
C PRO A 46 0.07 1.24 -13.27
N ILE A 47 -0.68 2.07 -13.99
CA ILE A 47 -1.26 1.71 -15.29
C ILE A 47 -0.08 1.25 -16.15
N LYS A 48 0.09 -0.07 -16.31
CA LYS A 48 1.06 -0.65 -17.23
C LYS A 48 0.68 -0.13 -18.60
N LYS A 49 1.35 0.92 -19.08
CA LYS A 49 1.28 1.38 -20.46
C LYS A 49 1.79 0.21 -21.31
N SER A 50 0.86 -0.63 -21.77
CA SER A 50 1.16 -1.62 -22.78
C SER A 50 1.56 -0.86 -24.04
N THR A 51 2.85 -0.84 -24.33
CA THR A 51 3.35 -0.38 -25.63
C THR A 51 2.61 -1.17 -26.72
N PRO A 52 1.99 -0.51 -27.72
CA PRO A 52 1.29 -1.21 -28.78
C PRO A 52 2.30 -2.09 -29.53
N LYS A 53 2.10 -3.40 -29.50
CA LYS A 53 2.88 -4.33 -30.31
C LYS A 53 2.66 -3.97 -31.78
N LYS A 54 3.63 -3.30 -32.41
CA LYS A 54 3.63 -3.09 -33.86
C LYS A 54 3.55 -4.46 -34.51
N ARG A 55 2.44 -4.72 -35.19
CA ARG A 55 2.24 -5.93 -36.00
C ARG A 55 3.25 -5.87 -37.14
N ALA A 56 4.27 -6.73 -37.12
CA ALA A 56 5.22 -6.84 -38.22
C ALA A 56 4.46 -7.28 -39.49
N LYS A 57 4.37 -6.40 -40.50
CA LYS A 57 3.91 -6.78 -41.84
C LYS A 57 5.04 -7.58 -42.50
N ARG A 58 4.84 -8.88 -42.71
CA ARG A 58 5.68 -9.66 -43.64
C ARG A 58 5.21 -9.31 -45.05
N ASN A 59 6.01 -8.56 -45.80
CA ASN A 59 5.81 -8.43 -47.23
C ASN A 59 6.25 -9.75 -47.86
N ILE A 60 5.29 -10.51 -48.40
CA ILE A 60 5.56 -11.67 -49.23
C ILE A 60 5.37 -11.18 -50.67
N ASP A 61 6.47 -10.75 -51.29
CA ASP A 61 6.56 -10.60 -52.75
C ASP A 61 6.89 -12.00 -53.31
N ILE A 62 5.98 -12.57 -54.10
CA ILE A 62 6.27 -13.74 -54.94
C ILE A 62 6.16 -13.25 -56.37
N LYS A 63 7.27 -13.38 -57.09
CA LYS A 63 7.51 -12.96 -58.46
C LYS A 63 7.28 -14.12 -59.42
#